data_AF-G8TR46-F1
#
_entry.id   AF-G8TR46-F1
#
_cell.length_a   1.000
_cell.length_b   1.000
_cell.length_c   1.000
_cell.angle_alpha   90.00
_cell.angle_beta   90.00
_cell.angle_gamma   90.00
#
_symmetry.space_group_name_H-M   'P 1'
#
loop_
_entity.id
_entity.type
_entity.pdbx_description
1 polymer ?
#
loop_
_entity_poly.entity_id
_entity_poly.type
_entity_poly.pdbx_seq_one_letter_code
_entity_poly.pdbx_strand_id
1 'polypeptide(L)'
;MDLRVLTDEKLLQLLRANNEQAFKEIYTRYWKLIFDAAWHRLGSRETAKELVQTIFLRIWEKRHSIHIIHLQGYLKTAIKNSVVNYIEATMVHKKYLQHVVHTGSATCQGTESALTFHELSQAIEKAIALLPEKTRTVFRLSRFGHLTIREIATSLNISEKAVEYHITQSLKTLRLYLKEYLDIAL
;
A
#
# COMPACT_ATOMS: atom_id res chain seq x y z
N MET A 1 -4.31 33.58 5.53
CA MET A 1 -3.35 32.95 4.61
C MET A 1 -4.11 31.89 3.83
N ASP A 2 -4.15 31.95 2.50
CA ASP A 2 -4.89 30.95 1.72
C ASP A 2 -4.06 29.67 1.60
N LEU A 3 -4.52 28.61 2.27
CA LEU A 3 -3.83 27.31 2.28
C LEU A 3 -3.94 26.60 0.92
N ARG A 4 -4.89 26.99 0.06
CA ARG A 4 -5.11 26.37 -1.27
C ARG A 4 -3.99 26.62 -2.26
N VAL A 5 -3.22 27.68 -2.06
CA VAL A 5 -2.09 28.07 -2.92
C VAL A 5 -0.76 27.51 -2.41
N LEU A 6 -0.73 26.96 -1.19
CA LEU A 6 0.48 26.42 -0.61
C LEU A 6 0.89 25.11 -1.29
N THR A 7 2.21 24.92 -1.40
CA THR A 7 2.80 23.65 -1.83
C THR A 7 2.57 22.56 -0.79
N ASP A 8 2.58 21.31 -1.23
CA ASP A 8 2.44 20.15 -0.34
C ASP A 8 3.52 20.12 0.74
N GLU A 9 4.74 20.51 0.40
CA GLU A 9 5.86 20.62 1.34
C GLU A 9 5.53 21.59 2.49
N LYS A 10 4.92 22.74 2.16
CA LYS A 10 4.54 23.72 3.16
C LYS A 10 3.36 23.23 4.01
N LEU A 11 2.39 22.56 3.40
CA LEU A 11 1.27 21.94 4.14
C LEU A 11 1.77 20.84 5.09
N LEU A 12 2.77 20.05 4.69
CA LEU A 12 3.39 19.03 5.55
C LEU A 12 4.17 19.64 6.71
N GLN A 13 4.86 20.77 6.50
CA GLN A 13 5.49 21.51 7.59
C GLN A 13 4.46 22.02 8.60
N LEU A 14 3.35 22.59 8.12
CA LEU A 14 2.27 23.07 8.98
C LEU A 14 1.57 21.92 9.72
N LEU A 15 1.37 20.79 9.05
CA LEU A 15 0.81 19.58 9.65
C LEU A 15 1.67 19.08 10.82
N ARG A 16 3.00 19.07 10.67
CA ARG A 16 3.95 18.73 11.75
C ARG A 16 3.82 19.65 12.97
N ALA A 17 3.45 20.90 12.74
CA ALA A 17 3.23 21.92 13.76
C ALA A 17 1.78 21.91 14.32
N ASN A 18 1.06 20.78 14.24
CA ASN A 18 -0.33 20.63 14.72
C ASN A 18 -1.36 21.53 14.02
N ASN A 19 -1.10 22.00 12.80
CA ASN A 19 -2.06 22.82 12.09
C ASN A 19 -3.18 21.95 11.46
N GLU A 20 -4.35 21.93 12.10
CA GLU A 20 -5.54 21.21 11.63
C GLU A 20 -6.03 21.68 10.25
N GLN A 21 -5.89 22.98 9.94
CA GLN A 21 -6.32 23.51 8.65
C GLN A 21 -5.42 22.99 7.51
N ALA A 22 -4.12 22.79 7.77
CA ALA A 22 -3.23 22.16 6.80
C ALA A 22 -3.60 20.69 6.57
N PHE A 23 -3.99 19.94 7.60
CA PHE A 23 -4.52 18.59 7.46
C PHE A 23 -5.80 18.56 6.62
N LYS A 24 -6.74 19.45 6.91
CA LYS A 24 -8.01 19.55 6.17
C LYS A 24 -7.78 19.88 4.70
N GLU A 25 -6.82 20.75 4.39
CA GLU A 25 -6.45 21.08 3.02
C GLU A 25 -5.83 19.87 2.29
N ILE A 26 -4.89 19.16 2.94
CA ILE A 26 -4.31 17.91 2.42
C ILE A 26 -5.42 16.88 2.13
N TYR A 27 -6.34 16.70 3.07
CA TYR A 27 -7.49 15.82 2.89
C TYR A 27 -8.30 16.25 1.67
N THR A 28 -8.71 17.51 1.61
CA THR A 28 -9.55 18.06 0.54
C THR A 28 -8.94 17.88 -0.85
N ARG A 29 -7.62 18.06 -0.98
CA ARG A 29 -6.90 17.87 -2.25
C ARG A 29 -6.84 16.42 -2.71
N TYR A 30 -6.66 15.48 -1.77
CA TYR A 30 -6.24 14.13 -2.11
C TYR A 30 -7.27 13.04 -1.86
N TRP A 31 -8.31 13.27 -1.04
CA TRP A 31 -9.27 12.24 -0.66
C TRP A 31 -9.92 11.59 -1.89
N LYS A 32 -10.35 12.39 -2.87
CA LYS A 32 -11.02 11.89 -4.06
C LYS A 32 -10.09 11.04 -4.91
N LEU A 33 -8.85 11.49 -5.11
CA LEU A 33 -7.83 10.78 -5.89
C LEU A 33 -7.60 9.36 -5.35
N ILE A 34 -7.42 9.22 -4.03
CA ILE A 34 -7.17 7.90 -3.43
C ILE A 34 -8.45 7.09 -3.24
N PHE A 35 -9.59 7.74 -3.01
CA PHE A 35 -10.89 7.07 -2.97
C PHE A 35 -11.21 6.40 -4.31
N ASP A 36 -11.07 7.12 -5.42
CA ASP A 36 -11.33 6.58 -6.76
C ASP A 36 -10.38 5.39 -7.04
N ALA A 37 -9.11 5.52 -6.68
CA ALA A 37 -8.12 4.44 -6.83
C ALA A 37 -8.46 3.18 -6.02
N ALA A 38 -9.05 3.32 -4.83
CA ALA A 38 -9.49 2.20 -4.01
C ALA A 38 -10.80 1.60 -4.52
N TRP A 39 -11.77 2.45 -4.85
CA TRP A 39 -13.08 2.03 -5.36
C TRP A 39 -12.95 1.23 -6.66
N HIS A 40 -12.13 1.69 -7.61
CA HIS A 40 -11.89 0.96 -8.86
C HIS A 40 -11.33 -0.45 -8.66
N ARG A 41 -10.65 -0.71 -7.53
CA ARG A 41 -10.06 -2.03 -7.23
C ARG A 41 -10.95 -2.90 -6.35
N LEU A 42 -11.73 -2.28 -5.46
CA LEU A 42 -12.53 -2.99 -4.46
C LEU A 42 -13.98 -3.19 -4.87
N GLY A 43 -14.52 -2.34 -5.75
CA GLY A 43 -15.95 -2.33 -6.11
C GLY A 43 -16.88 -1.87 -4.98
N SER A 44 -16.43 -1.81 -3.73
CA SER A 44 -17.20 -1.30 -2.57
C SER A 44 -16.80 0.14 -2.23
N ARG A 45 -17.81 1.01 -2.17
CA ARG A 45 -17.66 2.41 -1.77
C ARG A 45 -17.41 2.53 -0.27
N GLU A 46 -18.04 1.69 0.53
CA GLU A 46 -17.91 1.64 1.98
C GLU A 46 -16.48 1.29 2.37
N THR A 47 -15.96 0.17 1.85
CA THR A 47 -14.57 -0.24 2.10
C THR A 47 -13.57 0.79 1.60
N ALA A 48 -13.79 1.36 0.41
CA ALA A 48 -12.90 2.39 -0.11
C ALA A 48 -12.84 3.62 0.81
N LYS A 49 -13.99 4.08 1.34
CA LYS A 49 -14.04 5.17 2.33
C LYS A 49 -13.29 4.82 3.60
N GLU A 50 -13.44 3.61 4.10
CA GLU A 50 -12.78 3.14 5.32
C GLU A 50 -11.26 3.18 5.16
N LEU A 51 -10.73 2.58 4.08
CA LEU A 51 -9.28 2.59 3.82
C LEU A 51 -8.70 4.00 3.69
N VAL A 52 -9.44 4.89 3.01
CA VAL A 52 -9.06 6.30 2.90
C VAL A 52 -9.01 6.97 4.26
N GLN A 53 -10.03 6.77 5.10
CA GLN A 53 -10.05 7.30 6.46
C GLN A 53 -8.88 6.79 7.30
N THR A 54 -8.60 5.48 7.27
CA THR A 54 -7.46 4.89 8.00
C THR A 54 -6.12 5.50 7.59
N ILE A 55 -5.92 5.78 6.30
CA ILE A 55 -4.68 6.40 5.82
C ILE A 55 -4.53 7.82 6.37
N PHE A 56 -5.59 8.63 6.30
CA PHE A 56 -5.55 10.00 6.80
C PHE A 56 -5.44 10.06 8.33
N LEU A 57 -6.11 9.17 9.06
CA LEU A 57 -5.95 9.02 10.50
C LEU A 57 -4.50 8.69 10.86
N ARG A 58 -3.87 7.73 10.17
CA ARG A 58 -2.47 7.38 10.40
C ARG A 58 -1.52 8.55 10.11
N ILE A 59 -1.79 9.36 9.10
CA ILE A 59 -1.02 10.59 8.81
C ILE A 59 -1.17 11.58 9.97
N TRP A 60 -2.39 11.77 10.49
CA TRP A 60 -2.65 12.65 11.61
C TRP A 60 -1.97 12.15 12.89
N GLU A 61 -2.13 10.88 13.26
CA GLU A 61 -1.52 10.28 14.45
C GLU A 61 0.01 10.38 14.42
N LYS A 62 0.61 10.09 13.27
CA LYS A 62 2.08 10.11 13.09
C LYS A 62 2.62 11.45 12.62
N ARG A 63 1.81 12.53 12.62
CA ARG A 63 2.17 13.83 12.01
C ARG A 63 3.50 14.42 12.48
N HIS A 64 3.91 14.14 13.71
CA HIS A 64 5.18 14.64 14.28
C HIS A 64 6.43 13.88 13.82
N SER A 65 6.30 12.58 13.53
CA SER A 65 7.45 11.72 13.19
C SER A 65 7.47 11.32 11.72
N ILE A 66 6.35 11.45 11.01
CA ILE A 66 6.23 11.00 9.63
C ILE A 66 7.09 11.85 8.67
N HIS A 67 7.95 11.18 7.91
CA HIS A 67 8.78 11.81 6.90
C HIS A 67 8.21 11.57 5.50
N ILE A 68 7.49 12.57 4.97
CA ILE A 68 6.91 12.55 3.63
C ILE A 68 7.64 13.57 2.77
N ILE A 69 8.30 13.10 1.70
CA ILE A 69 8.98 13.97 0.73
C ILE A 69 8.01 14.34 -0.40
N HIS A 70 7.27 13.36 -0.93
CA HIS A 70 6.27 13.55 -1.99
C HIS A 70 4.91 13.05 -1.55
N LEU A 71 4.00 13.97 -1.17
CA LEU A 71 2.70 13.65 -0.60
C LEU A 71 1.82 12.81 -1.52
N GLN A 72 1.66 13.22 -2.78
CA GLN A 72 0.85 12.48 -3.75
C GLN A 72 1.40 11.05 -3.96
N GLY A 73 2.72 10.89 -4.06
CA GLY A 73 3.37 9.58 -4.24
C GLY A 73 3.20 8.68 -3.01
N TYR A 74 3.33 9.26 -1.81
CA TYR A 74 3.06 8.58 -0.55
C TYR A 74 1.61 8.08 -0.49
N LEU A 75 0.63 8.94 -0.78
CA LEU A 75 -0.79 8.61 -0.71
C LEU A 75 -1.19 7.54 -1.74
N LYS A 76 -0.69 7.61 -2.98
CA LYS A 76 -0.88 6.57 -3.99
C LYS A 76 -0.32 5.22 -3.55
N THR A 77 0.85 5.22 -2.92
CA THR A 77 1.47 3.99 -2.40
C THR A 77 0.71 3.44 -1.21
N ALA A 78 0.31 4.31 -0.28
CA ALA A 78 -0.44 3.94 0.91
C ALA A 78 -1.78 3.29 0.54
N ILE A 79 -2.56 3.89 -0.38
CA ILE A 79 -3.84 3.32 -0.78
C ILE A 79 -3.69 2.02 -1.54
N LYS A 80 -2.69 1.91 -2.43
CA LYS A 80 -2.39 0.65 -3.13
C LYS A 80 -2.09 -0.46 -2.11
N ASN A 81 -1.26 -0.19 -1.12
CA ASN A 81 -0.91 -1.17 -0.09
C ASN A 81 -2.13 -1.52 0.78
N SER A 82 -2.93 -0.53 1.20
CA SER A 82 -4.15 -0.78 1.98
C SER A 82 -5.15 -1.65 1.24
N VAL A 83 -5.32 -1.43 -0.08
CA VAL A 83 -6.17 -2.26 -0.93
C VAL A 83 -5.65 -3.69 -1.01
N VAL A 84 -4.34 -3.87 -1.25
CA VAL A 84 -3.71 -5.19 -1.28
C VAL A 84 -3.89 -5.91 0.06
N ASN A 85 -3.57 -5.26 1.18
CA ASN A 85 -3.71 -5.84 2.51
C ASN A 85 -5.16 -6.21 2.82
N TYR A 86 -6.12 -5.34 2.46
CA TYR A 86 -7.54 -5.63 2.63
C TYR A 86 -7.95 -6.87 1.83
N ILE A 87 -7.52 -6.96 0.57
CA ILE A 87 -7.88 -8.07 -0.30
C ILE A 87 -7.20 -9.37 0.17
N GLU A 88 -5.94 -9.33 0.61
CA GLU A 88 -5.27 -10.48 1.24
C GLU A 88 -6.01 -10.95 2.50
N ALA A 89 -6.35 -10.03 3.41
CA ALA A 89 -7.09 -10.35 4.63
C ALA A 89 -8.48 -10.95 4.30
N THR A 90 -9.16 -10.39 3.30
CA THR A 90 -10.46 -10.87 2.84
C THR A 90 -10.33 -12.22 2.14
N MET A 91 -9.25 -12.49 1.41
CA MET A 91 -8.99 -13.79 0.80
C MET A 91 -8.61 -14.85 1.84
N VAL A 92 -7.84 -14.50 2.87
CA VAL A 92 -7.57 -15.41 3.99
C VAL A 92 -8.85 -15.71 4.75
N HIS A 93 -9.66 -14.69 5.03
CA HIS A 93 -10.97 -14.85 5.66
C HIS A 93 -11.92 -15.66 4.79
N LYS A 94 -11.95 -15.42 3.48
CA LYS A 94 -12.75 -16.18 2.51
C LYS A 94 -12.23 -17.60 2.36
N LYS A 95 -10.92 -17.86 2.40
CA LYS A 95 -10.35 -19.22 2.41
C LYS A 95 -10.67 -19.94 3.71
N TYR A 96 -10.64 -19.25 4.84
CA TYR A 96 -11.05 -19.79 6.13
C TYR A 96 -12.55 -20.12 6.14
N LEU A 97 -13.40 -19.18 5.73
CA LEU A 97 -14.84 -19.40 5.55
C LEU A 97 -15.11 -20.47 4.51
N GLN A 98 -14.38 -20.49 3.38
CA GLN A 98 -14.47 -21.56 2.40
C GLN A 98 -14.01 -22.87 3.00
N HIS A 99 -13.00 -22.96 3.85
CA HIS A 99 -12.61 -24.21 4.49
C HIS A 99 -13.67 -24.70 5.49
N VAL A 100 -14.37 -23.76 6.15
CA VAL A 100 -15.53 -24.03 7.02
C VAL A 100 -16.80 -24.35 6.21
N VAL A 101 -16.92 -23.81 5.00
CA VAL A 101 -18.04 -24.01 4.07
C VAL A 101 -17.77 -25.15 3.09
N HIS A 102 -16.52 -25.62 2.91
CA HIS A 102 -16.16 -26.71 1.99
C HIS A 102 -16.41 -28.11 2.61
N THR A 103 -16.88 -28.14 3.86
CA THR A 103 -17.77 -29.21 4.35
C THR A 103 -19.20 -29.13 3.78
N GLY A 104 -19.47 -28.24 2.82
CA GLY A 104 -20.79 -27.94 2.25
C GLY A 104 -20.73 -27.14 0.94
N SER A 105 -20.26 -27.78 -0.12
CA SER A 105 -20.55 -27.47 -1.52
C SER A 105 -19.89 -26.24 -2.19
N ALA A 106 -19.45 -26.48 -3.43
CA ALA A 106 -18.80 -25.54 -4.34
C ALA A 106 -19.81 -24.75 -5.17
N THR A 107 -19.54 -23.47 -5.47
CA THR A 107 -19.71 -22.89 -6.82
C THR A 107 -19.20 -21.44 -6.94
N CYS A 108 -18.82 -21.13 -8.18
CA CYS A 108 -18.14 -19.97 -8.74
C CYS A 108 -18.98 -18.68 -8.79
N GLN A 109 -18.33 -17.50 -8.90
CA GLN A 109 -18.90 -16.30 -9.53
C GLN A 109 -17.86 -15.19 -9.82
N GLY A 110 -17.82 -14.71 -11.07
CA GLY A 110 -17.34 -13.38 -11.52
C GLY A 110 -15.95 -13.30 -12.16
N THR A 111 -15.81 -13.60 -13.46
CA THR A 111 -14.55 -14.14 -14.02
C THR A 111 -13.76 -13.27 -15.03
N GLU A 112 -13.96 -11.96 -15.17
CA GLU A 112 -13.07 -11.17 -16.06
C GLU A 112 -12.28 -10.07 -15.34
N SER A 113 -12.92 -9.08 -14.70
CA SER A 113 -12.17 -8.00 -14.01
C SER A 113 -11.56 -8.44 -12.66
N ALA A 114 -12.26 -9.29 -11.91
CA ALA A 114 -11.72 -9.87 -10.69
C ALA A 114 -10.63 -10.91 -10.96
N LEU A 115 -10.67 -11.55 -12.14
CA LEU A 115 -9.66 -12.50 -12.60
C LEU A 115 -8.32 -11.78 -12.78
N THR A 116 -8.30 -10.64 -13.48
CA THR A 116 -7.06 -9.87 -13.72
C THR A 116 -6.42 -9.35 -12.42
N PHE A 117 -7.25 -8.87 -11.47
CA PHE A 117 -6.74 -8.38 -10.19
C PHE A 117 -6.21 -9.52 -9.31
N HIS A 118 -6.92 -10.65 -9.27
CA HIS A 118 -6.49 -11.84 -8.53
C HIS A 118 -5.21 -12.42 -9.12
N GLU A 119 -5.12 -12.50 -10.45
CA GLU A 119 -3.92 -12.94 -11.19
C GLU A 119 -2.73 -12.02 -10.94
N LEU A 120 -2.91 -10.70 -10.98
CA LEU A 120 -1.85 -9.75 -10.67
C LEU A 120 -1.39 -9.86 -9.22
N SER A 121 -2.31 -10.02 -8.27
CA SER A 121 -1.99 -10.17 -6.85
C SER A 121 -1.23 -11.49 -6.61
N GLN A 122 -1.68 -12.57 -7.22
CA GLN A 122 -0.95 -13.85 -7.19
C GLN A 122 0.43 -13.74 -7.85
N ALA A 123 0.55 -13.03 -8.96
CA ALA A 123 1.83 -12.81 -9.64
C ALA A 123 2.81 -12.01 -8.77
N ILE A 124 2.33 -11.00 -8.05
CA ILE A 124 3.13 -10.24 -7.08
C ILE A 124 3.61 -11.15 -5.94
N GLU A 125 2.73 -11.97 -5.37
CA GLU A 125 3.11 -12.91 -4.30
C GLU A 125 4.10 -13.96 -4.79
N LYS A 126 3.92 -14.50 -6.00
CA LYS A 126 4.90 -15.39 -6.66
C LYS A 126 6.24 -14.68 -6.86
N ALA A 127 6.25 -13.43 -7.31
CA ALA A 127 7.47 -12.63 -7.48
C ALA A 127 8.20 -12.42 -6.15
N ILE A 128 7.46 -12.14 -5.07
CA ILE A 128 8.02 -12.00 -3.72
C ILE A 128 8.57 -13.34 -3.22
N ALA A 129 7.92 -14.45 -3.54
CA ALA A 129 8.38 -15.80 -3.20
C ALA A 129 9.66 -16.22 -3.95
N LEU A 130 10.00 -15.57 -5.07
CA LEU A 130 11.27 -15.79 -5.77
C LEU A 130 12.45 -15.05 -5.14
N LEU A 131 12.18 -14.08 -4.26
CA LEU A 131 13.25 -13.38 -3.56
C LEU A 131 13.94 -14.32 -2.56
N PRO A 132 15.29 -14.25 -2.43
CA PRO A 132 16.01 -14.87 -1.33
C PRO A 132 15.44 -14.42 0.02
N GLU A 133 15.46 -15.30 1.01
CA GLU A 133 14.78 -15.11 2.29
C GLU A 133 15.05 -13.74 2.94
N LYS A 134 16.32 -13.36 3.11
CA LYS A 134 16.69 -12.05 3.69
C LYS A 134 16.17 -10.87 2.86
N THR A 135 16.27 -10.96 1.54
CA THR A 135 15.77 -9.95 0.61
C THR A 135 14.25 -9.81 0.70
N ARG A 136 13.53 -10.94 0.78
CA ARG A 136 12.09 -11.01 0.97
C ARG A 136 11.67 -10.37 2.28
N THR A 137 12.36 -10.68 3.37
CA THR A 137 12.07 -10.12 4.70
C THR A 137 12.28 -8.62 4.73
N VAL A 138 13.40 -8.12 4.23
CA VAL A 138 13.66 -6.67 4.11
C VAL A 138 12.59 -6.00 3.25
N PHE A 139 12.25 -6.59 2.11
CA PHE A 139 11.20 -6.06 1.24
C PHE A 139 9.85 -6.01 1.94
N ARG A 140 9.47 -7.07 2.67
CA ARG A 140 8.20 -7.11 3.39
C ARG A 140 8.14 -6.09 4.53
N LEU A 141 9.20 -5.96 5.32
CA LEU A 141 9.29 -4.97 6.40
C LEU A 141 9.22 -3.54 5.86
N SER A 142 9.87 -3.27 4.73
CA SER A 142 9.80 -1.96 4.07
C SER A 142 8.42 -1.71 3.45
N ARG A 143 7.91 -2.65 2.65
CA ARG A 143 6.72 -2.46 1.81
C ARG A 143 5.41 -2.61 2.56
N PHE A 144 5.30 -3.61 3.43
CA PHE A 144 4.08 -3.91 4.20
C PHE A 144 4.19 -3.47 5.66
N GLY A 145 5.38 -3.58 6.25
CA GLY A 145 5.65 -3.10 7.61
C GLY A 145 5.77 -1.58 7.71
N HIS A 146 6.12 -0.90 6.61
CA HIS A 146 6.41 0.54 6.55
C HIS A 146 7.55 0.99 7.47
N LEU A 147 8.49 0.10 7.77
CA LEU A 147 9.69 0.45 8.53
C LEU A 147 10.64 1.25 7.64
N THR A 148 11.28 2.25 8.22
CA THR A 148 12.38 3.01 7.61
C THR A 148 13.61 2.13 7.44
N ILE A 149 14.52 2.53 6.55
CA ILE A 149 15.79 1.83 6.32
C ILE A 149 16.54 1.60 7.64
N ARG A 150 16.58 2.62 8.49
CA ARG A 150 17.20 2.58 9.82
C ARG A 150 16.50 1.63 10.80
N GLU A 151 15.17 1.61 10.83
CA GLU A 151 14.40 0.68 11.67
C GLU A 151 14.61 -0.78 11.23
N ILE A 152 14.65 -1.04 9.91
CA ILE A 152 14.93 -2.38 9.38
C ILE A 152 16.37 -2.81 9.68
N ALA A 153 17.34 -1.90 9.48
CA ALA A 153 18.74 -2.13 9.79
C ALA A 153 18.93 -2.53 11.25
N THR A 154 18.28 -1.80 12.16
CA THR A 154 18.28 -2.09 13.60
C THR A 154 17.59 -3.42 13.90
N SER A 155 16.39 -3.65 13.33
CA SER A 155 15.60 -4.86 13.60
C SER A 155 16.26 -6.15 13.11
N LEU A 156 17.02 -6.09 12.02
CA LEU A 156 17.68 -7.24 11.41
C LEU A 156 19.18 -7.31 11.72
N ASN A 157 19.70 -6.36 12.51
CA ASN A 157 21.12 -6.21 12.84
C ASN A 157 22.03 -6.22 11.58
N ILE A 158 21.68 -5.41 10.59
CA ILE A 158 22.43 -5.21 9.34
C ILE A 158 22.66 -3.71 9.09
N SER A 159 23.55 -3.35 8.16
CA SER A 159 23.77 -1.95 7.82
C SER A 159 22.62 -1.36 6.98
N GLU A 160 22.41 -0.05 7.08
CA GLU A 160 21.45 0.67 6.22
C GLU A 160 21.74 0.45 4.72
N LYS A 161 23.01 0.43 4.33
CA LYS A 161 23.44 0.07 2.96
C LYS A 161 23.02 -1.35 2.55
N ALA A 162 23.04 -2.31 3.46
CA ALA A 162 22.57 -3.66 3.18
C ALA A 162 21.04 -3.69 2.98
N VAL A 163 20.29 -2.91 3.75
CA VAL A 163 18.84 -2.74 3.57
C VAL A 163 18.53 -2.14 2.19
N GLU A 164 19.21 -1.07 1.80
CA GLU A 164 19.07 -0.44 0.46
C GLU A 164 19.40 -1.42 -0.67
N TYR A 165 20.47 -2.20 -0.51
CA TYR A 165 20.84 -3.26 -1.44
C TYR A 165 19.70 -4.26 -1.61
N HIS A 166 19.17 -4.80 -0.51
CA HIS A 166 18.06 -5.76 -0.56
C HIS A 166 16.78 -5.16 -1.17
N ILE A 167 16.44 -3.90 -0.87
CA ILE A 167 15.30 -3.22 -1.51
C ILE A 167 15.53 -3.11 -3.03
N THR A 168 16.72 -2.71 -3.45
CA THR A 168 17.08 -2.57 -4.87
C THR A 168 16.99 -3.91 -5.59
N GLN A 169 17.52 -4.99 -5.02
CA GLN A 169 17.42 -6.33 -5.60
C GLN A 169 15.96 -6.78 -5.72
N SER A 170 15.16 -6.52 -4.68
CA SER A 170 13.74 -6.87 -4.69
C SER A 170 12.99 -6.21 -5.85
N LEU A 171 13.21 -4.90 -6.05
CA LEU A 171 12.57 -4.16 -7.13
C LEU A 171 13.01 -4.66 -8.53
N LYS A 172 14.27 -5.03 -8.70
CA LYS A 172 14.76 -5.62 -9.96
C LYS A 172 14.06 -6.94 -10.26
N THR A 173 14.00 -7.86 -9.30
CA THR A 173 13.34 -9.16 -9.48
C THR A 173 11.85 -9.01 -9.73
N LEU A 174 11.16 -8.17 -8.94
CA LEU A 174 9.73 -7.92 -9.13
C LEU A 174 9.43 -7.30 -10.49
N ARG A 175 10.25 -6.36 -10.97
CA ARG A 175 10.07 -5.73 -12.28
C ARG A 175 10.27 -6.72 -13.43
N LEU A 176 11.25 -7.62 -13.31
CA LEU A 176 11.47 -8.66 -14.32
C LEU A 176 10.28 -9.62 -14.39
N TYR A 177 9.81 -10.09 -13.24
CA TYR A 177 8.74 -11.09 -13.16
C TYR A 177 7.36 -10.54 -13.51
N LEU A 178 7.13 -9.26 -13.24
CA LEU A 178 5.86 -8.59 -13.51
C LEU A 178 5.84 -7.86 -14.86
N LYS A 179 6.89 -7.98 -15.68
CA LYS A 179 7.01 -7.27 -16.96
C LYS A 179 5.81 -7.57 -17.88
N GLU A 180 5.43 -8.84 -18.00
CA GLU A 180 4.30 -9.28 -18.82
C GLU A 180 2.95 -8.78 -18.31
N TYR A 181 2.84 -8.48 -17.01
CA TYR A 181 1.63 -7.91 -16.41
C TYR A 181 1.57 -6.38 -16.50
N LEU A 182 2.71 -5.72 -16.72
CA LEU A 182 2.82 -4.27 -16.88
C LEU A 182 2.52 -3.83 -18.32
N ASP A 183 2.81 -4.66 -19.31
CA ASP A 183 2.53 -4.39 -20.73
C ASP A 183 1.04 -4.53 -21.09
N ILE A 184 0.22 -5.16 -20.25
CA ILE A 184 -1.24 -5.30 -20.42
C ILE A 184 -2.01 -4.08 -19.88
N ALA A 185 -1.32 -3.16 -19.19
CA ALA A 185 -1.92 -2.00 -18.52
C ALA A 185 -1.68 -0.66 -19.22
N LEU A 186 -1.20 -0.67 -20.48
CA LEU A 186 -1.02 0.51 -21.33
C LEU A 186 -1.90 0.46 -22.58
#